data_AF-A0A9D8I713-F1
#
_entry.id   AF-A0A9D8I713-F1
#
_cell.length_a   1.000
_cell.length_b   1.000
_cell.length_c   1.000
_cell.angle_alpha   90.00
_cell.angle_beta   90.00
_cell.angle_gamma   90.00
#
_symmetry.space_group_name_H-M   'P 1'
#
loop_
_entity.id
_entity.type
_entity.pdbx_description
1 polymer ?
#
loop_
_entity_poly.entity_id
_entity_poly.type
_entity_poly.pdbx_seq_one_letter_code
_entity_poly.pdbx_strand_id
1 'polypeptide(L)'
;MKLLQTRPDAFVFVLGRREMALFLNALRGYPVARPKPPALTLRDAPDDSAQALLVDSLAEHKRENAVALRKFLENPAHIRLEGTAMRLTIPRDAVEWLLQVLNDLRVGSWELLGCPKPDEFQVTEETVLNYTVMETCGMFQMSLLNALAGNDTESGSAGPAAESEEPV
;
A
#
# COMPACT_ATOMS: atom_id res chain seq x y z
N MET A 1 -6.95 -2.63 12.03
CA MET A 1 -7.70 -1.77 11.10
C MET A 1 -8.95 -2.50 10.61
N LYS A 2 -10.10 -1.83 10.49
CA LYS A 2 -11.35 -2.41 9.98
C LYS A 2 -11.93 -1.51 8.88
N LEU A 3 -12.37 -2.11 7.77
CA LEU A 3 -13.16 -1.40 6.76
C LEU A 3 -14.55 -1.10 7.32
N LEU A 4 -14.94 0.17 7.37
CA LEU A 4 -16.26 0.59 7.81
C LEU A 4 -17.24 0.68 6.64
N GLN A 5 -16.80 1.27 5.53
CA GLN A 5 -17.66 1.59 4.41
C GLN A 5 -16.85 1.60 3.13
N THR A 6 -17.38 0.94 2.11
CA THR A 6 -17.03 1.21 0.72
C THR A 6 -18.00 2.25 0.19
N ARG A 7 -17.47 3.32 -0.40
CA ARG A 7 -18.22 4.30 -1.19
C ARG A 7 -17.83 4.16 -2.67
N PRO A 8 -18.65 4.69 -3.59
CA PRO A 8 -18.29 4.71 -5.02
C PRO A 8 -16.92 5.34 -5.27
N ASP A 9 -16.60 6.42 -4.54
CA ASP A 9 -15.42 7.26 -4.70
C ASP A 9 -14.30 7.02 -3.68
N ALA A 10 -14.55 6.26 -2.60
CA ALA A 10 -13.59 6.13 -1.50
C ALA A 10 -13.79 4.87 -0.65
N PHE A 11 -12.73 4.50 0.06
CA PHE A 11 -12.74 3.52 1.14
C PHE A 11 -12.60 4.20 2.50
N VAL A 12 -13.43 3.83 3.45
CA VAL A 12 -13.41 4.37 4.81
C VAL A 12 -13.05 3.28 5.79
N PHE A 13 -11.91 3.45 6.46
CA PHE A 13 -11.42 2.56 7.50
C PHE A 13 -11.49 3.22 8.88
N VAL A 14 -11.62 2.39 9.90
CA VAL A 14 -11.38 2.77 11.30
C VAL A 14 -10.15 2.06 11.84
N LEU A 15 -9.32 2.86 12.50
CA LEU A 15 -8.08 2.46 13.12
C LEU A 15 -8.07 2.90 14.59
N GLY A 16 -7.44 2.10 15.45
CA GLY A 16 -7.07 2.55 16.78
C GLY A 16 -5.99 3.64 16.72
N ARG A 17 -5.83 4.42 17.80
CA ARG A 17 -4.80 5.48 17.85
C ARG A 17 -3.39 4.94 17.63
N ARG A 18 -3.08 3.76 18.16
CA ARG A 18 -1.77 3.10 17.98
C ARG A 18 -1.55 2.67 16.53
N GLU A 19 -2.55 2.03 15.91
CA GLU A 19 -2.48 1.63 14.50
C GLU A 19 -2.30 2.83 13.57
N MET A 20 -3.04 3.92 13.83
CA MET A 20 -2.89 5.16 13.08
C MET A 20 -1.49 5.77 13.27
N ALA A 21 -0.96 5.78 14.49
CA ALA A 21 0.39 6.27 14.73
C ALA A 21 1.46 5.45 14.00
N LEU A 22 1.33 4.11 13.99
CA LEU A 22 2.22 3.22 13.24
C LEU A 22 2.13 3.48 11.73
N PHE A 23 0.91 3.59 11.19
CA PHE A 23 0.68 3.90 9.78
C PHE A 23 1.36 5.20 9.35
N LEU A 24 1.12 6.29 10.10
CA LEU A 24 1.69 7.59 9.79
C LEU A 24 3.21 7.61 9.96
N ASN A 25 3.74 6.92 10.97
CA ASN A 25 5.19 6.82 11.16
C ASN A 25 5.85 6.01 10.03
N ALA A 26 5.22 4.94 9.55
CA ALA A 26 5.70 4.19 8.40
C ALA A 26 5.72 5.07 7.13
N LEU A 27 4.62 5.78 6.84
CA LEU A 27 4.51 6.64 5.67
C LEU A 27 5.51 7.81 5.68
N ARG A 28 5.83 8.36 6.86
CA ARG A 28 6.85 9.42 7.00
C ARG A 28 8.27 8.96 6.66
N GLY A 29 8.52 7.65 6.63
CA GLY A 29 9.80 7.08 6.21
C GLY A 29 10.00 7.03 4.69
N TYR A 30 9.02 7.45 3.89
CA TYR A 30 9.11 7.43 2.43
C TYR A 30 9.83 8.68 1.87
N PRO A 31 10.72 8.55 0.87
CA PRO A 31 11.14 7.30 0.22
C PRO A 31 12.20 6.54 1.03
N VAL A 32 12.16 5.20 0.99
CA VAL A 32 13.20 4.36 1.61
C VAL A 32 14.46 4.37 0.74
N ALA A 33 15.60 4.71 1.36
CA ALA A 33 16.91 4.57 0.74
C ALA A 33 17.24 3.07 0.62
N ARG A 34 17.18 2.54 -0.60
CA ARG A 34 17.52 1.13 -0.87
C ARG A 34 19.03 0.96 -0.99
N PRO A 35 19.61 -0.14 -0.46
CA PRO A 35 21.05 -0.39 -0.55
C PRO A 35 21.55 -0.59 -1.99
N LYS A 36 20.70 -1.16 -2.86
CA LYS A 36 21.06 -1.49 -4.24
C LYS A 36 19.89 -1.18 -5.19
N PRO A 37 20.12 -0.50 -6.32
CA PRO A 37 19.09 -0.34 -7.35
C PRO A 37 18.76 -1.68 -8.01
N PRO A 38 17.51 -1.88 -8.47
CA PRO A 38 17.11 -3.10 -9.19
C PRO A 38 17.90 -3.21 -10.49
N ALA A 39 18.39 -4.42 -10.79
CA ALA A 39 19.12 -4.72 -12.03
C ALA A 39 18.16 -5.24 -13.10
N LEU A 40 18.38 -4.83 -14.35
CA LEU A 40 17.68 -5.41 -15.50
C LEU A 40 18.00 -6.91 -15.62
N THR A 41 16.96 -7.74 -15.74
CA THR A 41 17.08 -9.21 -15.81
C THR A 41 16.95 -9.76 -17.23
N LEU A 42 16.67 -8.91 -18.23
CA LEU A 42 16.51 -9.37 -19.61
C LEU A 42 17.85 -9.78 -20.23
N ARG A 43 17.80 -10.93 -20.92
CA ARG A 43 18.92 -11.71 -21.43
C ARG A 43 19.39 -11.16 -22.77
N ASP A 44 20.09 -10.05 -22.73
CA ASP A 44 21.08 -9.55 -23.70
C ASP A 44 21.76 -8.41 -22.94
N ALA A 45 23.09 -8.42 -22.86
CA ALA A 45 23.87 -7.59 -21.92
C ALA A 45 23.24 -6.21 -21.71
N PRO A 46 22.67 -5.92 -20.50
CA PRO A 46 22.01 -4.65 -20.28
C PRO A 46 23.04 -3.54 -20.50
N ASP A 47 22.77 -2.68 -21.48
CA ASP A 47 23.58 -1.48 -21.71
C ASP A 47 23.57 -0.66 -20.42
N ASP A 48 24.74 -0.18 -19.99
CA ASP A 48 24.87 0.73 -18.85
C ASP A 48 23.94 1.94 -19.02
N SER A 49 23.66 2.37 -20.26
CA SER A 49 22.69 3.43 -20.55
C SER A 49 21.24 3.06 -20.19
N ALA A 50 20.82 1.82 -20.46
CA ALA A 50 19.48 1.33 -20.13
C ALA A 50 19.30 1.19 -18.61
N GLN A 51 20.34 0.70 -17.92
CA GLN A 51 20.35 0.62 -16.46
C GLN A 51 20.31 2.01 -15.81
N ALA A 52 21.04 2.99 -16.37
CA ALA A 52 21.00 4.38 -15.90
C ALA A 52 19.60 5.00 -16.07
N LEU A 53 18.98 4.84 -17.24
CA LEU A 53 17.62 5.33 -17.50
C LEU A 53 16.58 4.73 -16.55
N LEU A 54 16.72 3.44 -16.21
CA LEU A 54 15.86 2.79 -15.21
C LEU A 54 16.03 3.44 -13.83
N VAL A 55 17.29 3.63 -13.39
CA VAL A 55 17.58 4.25 -12.09
C VAL A 55 17.01 5.65 -12.01
N ASP A 56 17.21 6.46 -13.06
CA ASP A 56 16.70 7.83 -13.13
C ASP A 56 15.17 7.87 -13.12
N SER A 57 14.51 7.01 -13.90
CA SER A 57 13.05 6.92 -13.97
C SER A 57 12.46 6.50 -12.62
N LEU A 58 13.07 5.53 -11.93
CA LEU A 58 12.64 5.11 -10.59
C LEU A 58 12.86 6.22 -9.56
N ALA A 59 13.94 6.99 -9.67
CA ALA A 59 14.22 8.10 -8.78
C ALA A 59 13.20 9.25 -8.96
N GLU A 60 12.81 9.56 -10.20
CA GLU A 60 11.73 10.53 -10.48
C GLU A 60 10.39 10.02 -9.94
N HIS A 61 10.00 8.78 -10.26
CA HIS A 61 8.74 8.19 -9.79
C HIS A 61 8.62 8.24 -8.26
N LYS A 62 9.71 7.93 -7.54
CA LYS A 62 9.76 8.05 -6.07
C LYS A 62 9.63 9.48 -5.58
N ARG A 63 10.20 10.47 -6.28
CA ARG A 63 10.05 11.89 -5.94
C ARG A 63 8.60 12.36 -6.13
N GLU A 64 7.97 11.99 -7.23
CA GLU A 64 6.55 12.27 -7.50
C GLU A 64 5.66 11.66 -6.42
N ASN A 65 5.88 10.38 -6.09
CA ASN A 65 5.17 9.71 -5.01
C ASN A 65 5.37 10.37 -3.65
N ALA A 66 6.58 10.84 -3.33
CA ALA A 66 6.86 11.54 -2.07
C ALA A 66 6.11 12.88 -1.98
N VAL A 67 5.99 13.61 -3.10
CA VAL A 67 5.19 14.83 -3.17
C VAL A 67 3.70 14.52 -3.00
N ALA A 68 3.18 13.52 -3.71
CA ALA A 68 1.78 13.09 -3.57
C ALA A 68 1.48 12.61 -2.15
N LEU A 69 2.40 11.89 -1.52
CA LEU A 69 2.24 11.38 -0.16
C LEU A 69 2.14 12.49 0.86
N ARG A 70 3.00 13.50 0.73
CA ARG A 70 2.94 14.69 1.59
C ARG A 70 1.59 15.38 1.50
N LYS A 71 1.09 15.61 0.27
CA LYS A 71 -0.24 16.21 0.03
C LYS A 71 -1.37 15.36 0.63
N PHE A 72 -1.28 14.04 0.49
CA PHE A 72 -2.23 13.10 1.09
C PHE A 72 -2.22 13.19 2.62
N LEU A 73 -1.05 13.26 3.25
CA LEU A 73 -0.92 13.33 4.71
C LEU A 73 -1.34 14.70 5.29
N GLU A 74 -1.14 15.78 4.54
CA GLU A 74 -1.49 17.15 4.94
C GLU A 74 -2.99 17.44 4.82
N ASN A 75 -3.73 16.66 4.03
CA ASN A 75 -5.16 16.87 3.82
C ASN A 75 -5.99 16.29 4.99
N PRO A 76 -6.64 17.14 5.81
CA PRO A 76 -7.42 16.71 6.98
C PRO A 76 -8.71 15.97 6.60
N ALA A 77 -9.08 15.92 5.32
CA ALA A 77 -10.20 15.09 4.87
C ALA A 77 -9.90 13.59 4.94
N HIS A 78 -8.62 13.19 4.81
CA HIS A 78 -8.23 11.79 4.81
C HIS A 78 -8.14 11.21 6.22
N ILE A 79 -7.78 12.00 7.22
CA ILE A 79 -7.58 11.52 8.59
C ILE A 79 -8.41 12.36 9.55
N ARG A 80 -9.38 11.74 10.23
CA ARG A 80 -10.24 12.42 11.21
C ARG A 80 -10.31 11.65 12.51
N LEU A 81 -10.38 12.36 13.63
CA LEU A 81 -10.69 11.78 14.93
C LEU A 81 -12.21 11.57 15.03
N GLU A 82 -12.64 10.36 15.35
CA GLU A 82 -14.04 10.03 15.65
C GLU A 82 -14.13 9.31 17.00
N GLY A 83 -14.47 10.07 18.04
CA GLY A 83 -14.51 9.56 19.41
C GLY A 83 -13.14 9.07 19.87
N THR A 84 -13.01 7.78 20.15
CA THR A 84 -11.76 7.13 20.60
C THR A 84 -10.93 6.56 19.45
N ALA A 85 -11.45 6.57 18.22
CA ALA A 85 -10.84 5.97 17.05
C ALA A 85 -10.49 7.02 15.98
N MET A 86 -9.65 6.61 15.03
CA MET A 86 -9.26 7.44 13.89
C MET A 86 -9.91 6.88 12.63
N ARG A 87 -10.61 7.74 11.89
CA ARG A 87 -11.16 7.45 10.57
C ARG A 87 -10.14 7.79 9.49
N LEU A 88 -9.87 6.83 8.62
CA LEU A 88 -9.03 6.98 7.43
C LEU A 88 -9.91 6.88 6.18
N THR A 89 -9.95 7.93 5.37
CA THR A 89 -10.70 7.97 4.11
C THR A 89 -9.72 8.04 2.94
N ILE A 90 -9.73 7.01 2.10
CA ILE A 90 -8.81 6.85 0.97
C ILE A 90 -9.64 6.94 -0.31
N PRO A 91 -9.42 7.96 -1.15
CA PRO A 91 -10.03 8.03 -2.48
C PRO A 91 -9.72 6.79 -3.30
N ARG A 92 -10.68 6.33 -4.10
CA ARG A 92 -10.56 5.09 -4.88
C ARG A 92 -9.41 5.17 -5.90
N ASP A 93 -9.27 6.30 -6.56
CA ASP A 93 -8.18 6.61 -7.50
C ASP A 93 -6.80 6.66 -6.83
N ALA A 94 -6.74 6.92 -5.52
CA ALA A 94 -5.50 6.94 -4.76
C ALA A 94 -5.07 5.54 -4.25
N VAL A 95 -5.91 4.49 -4.34
CA VAL A 95 -5.61 3.20 -3.73
C VAL A 95 -4.41 2.52 -4.38
N GLU A 96 -4.35 2.46 -5.71
CA GLU A 96 -3.24 1.83 -6.43
C GLU A 96 -1.93 2.55 -6.13
N TRP A 97 -1.95 3.87 -6.16
CA TRP A 97 -0.80 4.70 -5.80
C TRP A 97 -0.34 4.44 -4.34
N LEU A 98 -1.26 4.39 -3.38
CA LEU A 98 -0.92 4.11 -1.99
C LEU A 98 -0.38 2.69 -1.81
N LEU A 99 -0.90 1.70 -2.54
CA LEU A 99 -0.37 0.34 -2.57
C LEU A 99 1.09 0.30 -3.06
N GLN A 100 1.44 1.11 -4.07
CA GLN A 100 2.82 1.25 -4.54
C GLN A 100 3.73 1.84 -3.46
N VAL A 101 3.31 2.93 -2.81
CA VAL A 101 4.06 3.56 -1.70
C VAL A 101 4.29 2.57 -0.55
N LEU A 102 3.24 1.87 -0.12
CA LEU A 102 3.34 0.87 0.93
C LEU A 102 4.24 -0.30 0.52
N ASN A 103 4.22 -0.70 -0.75
CA ASN A 103 5.08 -1.76 -1.27
C ASN A 103 6.55 -1.33 -1.24
N ASP A 104 6.84 -0.11 -1.66
CA ASP A 104 8.19 0.44 -1.62
C ASP A 104 8.75 0.52 -0.20
N LEU A 105 7.93 0.95 0.77
CA LEU A 105 8.29 0.94 2.18
C LEU A 105 8.55 -0.49 2.67
N ARG A 106 7.63 -1.41 2.38
CA ARG A 106 7.73 -2.81 2.82
C ARG A 106 8.98 -3.50 2.26
N VAL A 107 9.16 -3.43 0.95
CA VAL A 107 10.30 -4.07 0.26
C VAL A 107 11.61 -3.37 0.63
N GLY A 108 11.63 -2.04 0.70
CA GLY A 108 12.81 -1.30 1.14
C GLY A 108 13.23 -1.65 2.56
N SER A 109 12.28 -1.76 3.50
CA SER A 109 12.57 -2.22 4.85
C SER A 109 13.05 -3.67 4.88
N TRP A 110 12.48 -4.57 4.07
CA TRP A 110 12.95 -5.95 3.95
C TRP A 110 14.39 -6.03 3.42
N GLU A 111 14.76 -5.21 2.43
CA GLU A 111 16.13 -5.11 1.93
C GLU A 111 17.10 -4.59 3.00
N LEU A 112 16.70 -3.58 3.79
CA LEU A 112 17.49 -3.05 4.90
C LEU A 112 17.68 -4.05 6.05
N LEU A 113 16.81 -5.06 6.16
CA LEU A 113 16.94 -6.16 7.10
C LEU A 113 17.85 -7.29 6.57
N GLY A 114 18.40 -7.15 5.37
CA GLY A 114 19.25 -8.18 4.75
C GLY A 114 18.47 -9.26 4.02
N CYS A 115 17.25 -8.96 3.56
CA CYS A 115 16.38 -9.88 2.83
C CYS A 115 16.11 -11.21 3.58
N PRO A 116 15.69 -11.14 4.86
CA PRO A 116 15.56 -12.34 5.66
C PRO A 116 14.44 -13.25 5.17
N LYS A 117 14.60 -14.56 5.40
CA LYS A 117 13.50 -15.51 5.27
C LYS A 117 12.55 -15.40 6.47
N PRO A 118 11.23 -15.60 6.28
CA PRO A 118 10.25 -15.45 7.35
C PRO A 118 10.56 -16.25 8.63
N ASP A 119 11.06 -17.48 8.49
CA ASP A 119 11.23 -18.40 9.63
C ASP A 119 12.60 -18.24 10.35
N GLU A 120 13.49 -17.42 9.80
CA GLU A 120 14.89 -17.31 10.24
C GLU A 120 15.21 -15.94 10.87
N PHE A 121 14.26 -15.00 10.89
CA PHE A 121 14.50 -13.64 11.34
C PHE A 121 14.24 -13.42 12.84
N GLN A 122 15.25 -12.93 13.56
CA GLN A 122 15.10 -12.50 14.95
C GLN A 122 15.12 -10.98 15.03
N VAL A 123 14.07 -10.41 15.64
CA VAL A 123 13.97 -8.98 15.86
C VAL A 123 14.91 -8.57 16.99
N THR A 124 15.81 -7.64 16.68
CA THR A 124 16.77 -7.02 17.59
C THR A 124 16.46 -5.52 17.74
N GLU A 125 17.09 -4.85 18.70
CA GLU A 125 16.96 -3.39 18.85
C GLU A 125 17.38 -2.62 17.58
N GLU A 126 18.39 -3.11 16.87
CA GLU A 126 18.88 -2.48 15.63
C GLU A 126 17.90 -2.66 14.45
N THR A 127 17.11 -3.72 14.46
CA THR A 127 16.25 -4.11 13.33
C THR A 127 14.76 -3.81 13.56
N VAL A 128 14.37 -3.53 14.80
CA VAL A 128 12.96 -3.36 15.21
C VAL A 128 12.23 -2.31 14.38
N LEU A 129 12.91 -1.21 14.00
CA LEU A 129 12.30 -0.14 13.21
C LEU A 129 11.90 -0.63 11.81
N ASN A 130 12.86 -1.19 11.07
CA ASN A 130 12.61 -1.70 9.73
C ASN A 130 11.64 -2.87 9.74
N TYR A 131 11.74 -3.76 10.72
CA TYR A 131 10.78 -4.85 10.91
C TYR A 131 9.36 -4.31 11.15
N THR A 132 9.21 -3.31 12.03
CA THR A 132 7.91 -2.70 12.31
C THR A 132 7.32 -2.02 11.08
N VAL A 133 8.12 -1.29 10.30
CA VAL A 133 7.66 -0.65 9.06
C VAL A 133 7.21 -1.70 8.04
N MET A 134 8.00 -2.76 7.85
CA MET A 134 7.68 -3.87 6.95
C MET A 134 6.33 -4.52 7.30
N GLU A 135 6.16 -4.95 8.55
CA GLU A 135 4.93 -5.61 9.02
C GLU A 135 3.72 -4.67 8.98
N THR A 136 3.91 -3.40 9.39
CA THR A 136 2.86 -2.39 9.34
C THR A 136 2.39 -2.21 7.90
N CYS A 137 3.30 -1.97 6.96
CA CYS A 137 2.95 -1.81 5.55
C CYS A 137 2.25 -3.04 4.99
N GLY A 138 2.72 -4.25 5.31
CA GLY A 138 2.08 -5.50 4.90
C GLY A 138 0.63 -5.61 5.39
N MET A 139 0.38 -5.30 6.67
CA MET A 139 -0.97 -5.31 7.24
C MET A 139 -1.92 -4.33 6.51
N PHE A 140 -1.45 -3.11 6.24
CA PHE A 140 -2.25 -2.10 5.53
C PHE A 140 -2.51 -2.49 4.07
N GLN A 141 -1.50 -3.01 3.36
CA GLN A 141 -1.65 -3.50 1.99
C GLN A 141 -2.71 -4.60 1.90
N MET A 142 -2.64 -5.62 2.77
CA MET A 142 -3.61 -6.70 2.78
C MET A 142 -5.03 -6.19 3.00
N SER A 143 -5.20 -5.22 3.88
CA SER A 143 -6.51 -4.65 4.15
C SER A 143 -7.06 -3.82 2.99
N LEU A 144 -6.19 -3.09 2.26
CA LEU A 144 -6.57 -2.36 1.04
C LEU A 144 -6.92 -3.31 -0.09
N LEU A 145 -6.13 -4.35 -0.30
CA LEU A 145 -6.37 -5.38 -1.31
C LEU A 145 -7.69 -6.12 -1.05
N ASN A 146 -7.97 -6.47 0.21
CA ASN A 146 -9.25 -7.09 0.58
C ASN A 146 -10.44 -6.15 0.31
N ALA A 147 -10.27 -4.84 0.54
CA ALA A 147 -11.31 -3.85 0.24
C ALA A 147 -11.56 -3.70 -1.27
N LEU A 148 -10.51 -3.82 -2.10
CA LEU A 148 -10.64 -3.87 -3.56
C LEU A 148 -11.37 -5.15 -3.99
N ALA A 149 -10.88 -6.32 -3.58
CA ALA A 149 -11.43 -7.61 -3.97
C ALA A 149 -12.89 -7.81 -3.56
N GLY A 150 -13.30 -7.27 -2.39
CA GLY A 150 -14.69 -7.32 -1.94
C GLY A 150 -15.68 -6.51 -2.79
N ASN A 151 -15.21 -5.58 -3.62
CA ASN A 151 -16.06 -4.84 -4.57
C ASN A 151 -16.16 -5.50 -5.94
N ASP A 152 -15.17 -6.30 -6.31
CA ASP A 152 -15.18 -6.99 -7.60
C ASP A 152 -16.29 -8.05 -7.66
N THR A 153 -16.71 -8.57 -6.49
CA THR A 153 -17.82 -9.53 -6.37
C THR A 153 -19.22 -8.95 -6.60
N GLU A 154 -19.42 -7.62 -6.55
CA GLU A 154 -20.75 -7.02 -6.77
C GLU A 154 -20.95 -6.49 -8.21
N SER A 155 -19.94 -6.55 -9.07
CA SER A 155 -20.03 -6.02 -10.45
C SER A 155 -20.28 -7.10 -11.53
N GLY A 156 -20.50 -8.36 -11.13
CA GLY A 156 -20.56 -9.51 -12.05
C GLY A 156 -21.86 -10.34 -12.08
N SER A 157 -22.92 -9.93 -11.38
CA SER A 157 -24.17 -10.71 -11.30
C SER A 157 -25.40 -9.87 -11.69
N ALA A 158 -25.47 -9.47 -12.96
CA ALA A 158 -26.74 -9.20 -13.63
C ALA A 158 -27.07 -10.40 -14.54
N GLY A 159 -27.46 -11.52 -13.92
CA GLY A 159 -28.21 -12.56 -14.62
C GLY A 159 -29.63 -12.05 -14.87
N PRO A 160 -30.19 -12.22 -16.09
CA PRO A 160 -31.43 -11.59 -16.47
C PRO A 160 -32.62 -12.18 -15.71
N ALA A 161 -33.61 -11.31 -15.53
CA ALA A 161 -34.88 -11.57 -14.90
C ALA A 161 -35.70 -12.66 -15.61
N ALA A 162 -36.40 -13.44 -14.79
CA ALA A 162 -37.73 -14.01 -14.98
C ALA A 162 -38.29 -14.16 -16.41
N GLU A 163 -38.48 -15.41 -16.82
CA GLU A 163 -39.65 -15.87 -17.58
C GLU A 163 -40.37 -16.88 -16.66
N SER A 164 -41.49 -16.52 -16.04
CA SER A 164 -42.85 -16.55 -16.61
C SER A 164 -43.37 -17.98 -16.79
N GLU A 165 -44.46 -18.23 -16.07
CA GLU A 165 -45.32 -19.41 -16.01
C GLU A 165 -45.64 -20.06 -17.37
N GLU A 166 -45.84 -21.38 -17.37
CA GLU A 166 -47.08 -21.99 -17.90
C GLU A 166 -47.27 -23.45 -17.40
N PRO A 167 -48.50 -23.87 -17.04
CA PRO A 167 -48.82 -25.23 -16.60
C PRO A 167 -49.46 -26.08 -17.70
N VAL A 168 -49.17 -27.39 -17.73
CA VAL A 168 -50.11 -28.46 -18.20
C VAL A 168 -49.90 -29.71 -17.36
#